data_AF-A0A349UQY7-F1
#
_entry.id   AF-A0A349UQY7-F1
#
_cell.length_a   1.000
_cell.length_b   1.000
_cell.length_c   1.000
_cell.angle_alpha   90.00
_cell.angle_beta   90.00
_cell.angle_gamma   90.00
#
_symmetry.space_group_name_H-M   'P 1'
#
loop_
_entity.id
_entity.type
_entity.pdbx_description
1 polymer ?
#
loop_
_entity_poly.entity_id
_entity_poly.type
_entity_poly.pdbx_seq_one_letter_code
_entity_poly.pdbx_strand_id
1 'polypeptide(L)'
;TAAQANLDGVKGMFYSARMAMARNDYAQAVKNLTAILDTNPRSREARLMQSEAYLERKEKGDLDKAEAILEALWGSNPSDQTAVVLLARVKEAMGKWNEQRDLVNQAYKIGSRHPYIVRWYLMIRQLAGDESELGDLIRRREQLLTSEPNNLSNVVLLARLYERTKNPRAEEMYKLVYDRAEDKVVAASEVVGYYLRTNQSTKADALLNELIPSTTDKAGAYALYANMLARLNQPEQAMKMIDKAIQADPKDHRGYATKADLQAAQGHWAEAADALTKYLDLRADDVIARRNLVEFRFRSGQWDQAEAALRPLQATESTNKETLVLTGMIAMARQDQRKAEQLFTQALQDDPKFIRALRERAALYVGLGEIFKAKNDLETALRAEREQASEAATMGGAEAEQQALRTRVAPASVQLAELQAQLGQYDEAERLCQDALKIVTNYPPAMRVLASIHVSRKNWPALEKLLSDARKAIPEDPQIPIYEADMWRARQQSDRRLAALTEALKL
;
A
#
# COMPACT_ATOMS: atom_id res chain seq x y z
N THR A 1 -8.18 55.00 23.02
CA THR A 1 -9.09 54.90 24.19
C THR A 1 -8.50 53.97 25.24
N ALA A 2 -8.92 54.02 26.51
CA ALA A 2 -8.46 53.09 27.55
C ALA A 2 -8.64 51.59 27.18
N ALA A 3 -9.52 51.28 26.21
CA ALA A 3 -9.68 49.97 25.60
C ALA A 3 -8.49 49.52 24.72
N GLN A 4 -7.81 50.43 24.01
CA GLN A 4 -6.58 50.14 23.25
C GLN A 4 -5.39 49.88 24.19
N ALA A 5 -5.26 50.66 25.26
CA ALA A 5 -4.20 50.45 26.25
C ALA A 5 -4.31 49.11 27.00
N ASN A 6 -5.52 48.54 27.09
CA ASN A 6 -5.76 47.22 27.68
C ASN A 6 -5.46 46.06 26.70
N LEU A 7 -5.46 46.33 25.38
CA LEU A 7 -5.09 45.37 24.32
C LEU A 7 -3.57 45.24 24.17
N ASP A 8 -2.81 46.29 24.52
CA ASP A 8 -1.34 46.32 24.46
C ASP A 8 -0.66 45.67 25.70
N GLY A 9 -1.43 45.35 26.74
CA GLY A 9 -0.93 44.55 27.87
C GLY A 9 -0.80 43.07 27.49
N VAL A 10 0.09 42.33 28.15
CA VAL A 10 0.34 40.89 27.91
C VAL A 10 -0.97 40.08 27.82
N LYS A 11 -1.94 40.33 28.70
CA LYS A 11 -3.26 39.68 28.66
C LYS A 11 -4.05 40.03 27.39
N GLY A 12 -4.05 41.30 26.98
CA GLY A 12 -4.70 41.78 25.76
C GLY A 12 -4.08 41.17 24.50
N MET A 13 -2.76 41.04 24.46
CA MET A 13 -2.04 40.38 23.37
C MET A 13 -2.37 38.88 23.27
N PHE A 14 -2.53 38.17 24.40
CA PHE A 14 -3.00 36.78 24.39
C PHE A 14 -4.42 36.66 23.79
N TYR A 15 -5.34 37.53 24.20
CA TYR A 15 -6.69 37.55 23.62
C TYR A 15 -6.66 37.87 22.12
N SER A 16 -5.84 38.85 21.72
CA SER A 16 -5.66 39.22 20.31
C SER A 16 -5.08 38.06 19.49
N ALA A 17 -4.09 37.34 20.02
CA ALA A 17 -3.53 36.15 19.39
C ALA A 17 -4.58 35.03 19.24
N ARG A 18 -5.37 34.73 20.29
CA ARG A 18 -6.46 33.75 20.20
C ARG A 18 -7.50 34.13 19.15
N MET A 19 -7.86 35.41 19.07
CA MET A 19 -8.80 35.92 18.06
C MET A 19 -8.25 35.90 16.64
N ALA A 20 -6.94 36.07 16.48
CA ALA A 20 -6.29 35.90 15.19
C ALA A 20 -6.30 34.40 14.77
N MET A 21 -5.93 33.48 15.67
CA MET A 21 -6.00 32.03 15.42
C MET A 21 -7.43 31.56 15.09
N ALA A 22 -8.45 32.05 15.80
CA ALA A 22 -9.85 31.73 15.53
C ALA A 22 -10.34 32.24 14.17
N ARG A 23 -9.68 33.25 13.59
CA ARG A 23 -9.95 33.77 12.24
C ARG A 23 -9.01 33.18 11.18
N ASN A 24 -8.21 32.17 11.53
CA ASN A 24 -7.16 31.58 10.70
C ASN A 24 -6.08 32.58 10.24
N ASP A 25 -5.97 33.74 10.91
CA ASP A 25 -4.91 34.72 10.68
C ASP A 25 -3.70 34.38 11.56
N TYR A 26 -3.02 33.29 11.17
CA TYR A 26 -1.89 32.77 11.93
C TYR A 26 -0.67 33.69 11.88
N ALA A 27 -0.51 34.50 10.84
CA ALA A 27 0.57 35.48 10.74
C ALA A 27 0.42 36.57 11.81
N GLN A 28 -0.79 37.11 11.99
CA GLN A 28 -1.05 38.09 13.04
C GLN A 28 -0.98 37.45 14.44
N ALA A 29 -1.40 36.20 14.59
CA ALA A 29 -1.23 35.45 15.84
C ALA A 29 0.25 35.32 16.22
N VAL A 30 1.12 34.88 15.30
CA VAL A 30 2.57 34.78 15.51
C VAL A 30 3.17 36.14 15.87
N LYS A 31 2.76 37.22 15.20
CA LYS A 31 3.24 38.58 15.50
C LYS A 31 2.92 38.99 16.95
N ASN A 32 1.67 38.80 17.38
CA ASN A 32 1.25 39.11 18.75
C ASN A 32 1.98 38.25 19.79
N LEU A 33 2.15 36.95 19.51
CA LEU A 33 2.85 36.01 20.40
C LEU A 33 4.35 36.32 20.50
N THR A 34 4.96 36.79 19.42
CA THR A 34 6.36 37.24 19.41
C THR A 34 6.53 38.45 20.34
N ALA A 35 5.65 39.45 20.27
CA ALA A 35 5.70 40.60 21.17
C ALA A 35 5.55 40.22 22.66
N ILE A 36 4.74 39.19 22.96
CA ILE A 36 4.66 38.64 24.32
C ILE A 36 5.99 37.98 24.73
N LEU A 37 6.63 37.26 23.83
CA LEU A 37 7.90 36.57 24.09
C LEU A 37 9.09 37.54 24.19
N ASP A 38 9.06 38.69 23.53
CA ASP A 38 10.08 39.73 23.67
C ASP A 38 10.11 40.32 25.10
N THR A 39 8.93 40.41 25.73
CA THR A 39 8.77 40.92 27.10
C THR A 39 8.83 39.83 28.16
N ASN A 40 8.39 38.61 27.84
CA ASN A 40 8.46 37.44 28.70
C ASN A 40 8.92 36.19 27.91
N PRO A 41 10.24 36.04 27.68
CA PRO A 41 10.78 34.98 26.84
C PRO A 41 10.46 33.58 27.33
N ARG A 42 10.21 33.39 28.63
CA ARG A 42 9.94 32.09 29.26
C ARG A 42 8.44 31.76 29.35
N SER A 43 7.57 32.56 28.75
CA SER A 43 6.13 32.31 28.73
C SER A 43 5.81 31.00 28.00
N ARG A 44 5.54 29.94 28.77
CA ARG A 44 5.16 28.62 28.25
C ARG A 44 3.92 28.71 27.36
N GLU A 45 2.90 29.43 27.82
CA GLU A 45 1.63 29.58 27.08
C GLU A 45 1.84 30.26 25.73
N ALA A 46 2.63 31.34 25.68
CA ALA A 46 2.93 32.03 24.43
C ALA A 46 3.73 31.15 23.46
N ARG A 47 4.70 30.39 23.97
CA ARG A 47 5.46 29.43 23.16
C ARG A 47 4.58 28.32 22.57
N LEU A 48 3.69 27.71 23.36
CA LEU A 48 2.77 26.68 22.87
C LEU A 48 1.82 27.22 21.80
N MET A 49 1.20 28.38 22.04
CA MET A 49 0.33 29.02 21.07
C MET A 49 1.09 29.43 19.79
N GLN A 50 2.36 29.83 19.92
CA GLN A 50 3.17 30.22 18.76
C GLN A 50 3.51 29.01 17.91
N SER A 51 3.90 27.89 18.55
CA SER A 51 4.12 26.63 17.85
C SER A 51 2.86 26.09 17.19
N GLU A 52 1.69 26.25 17.80
CA GLU A 52 0.40 25.88 17.18
C GLU A 52 0.11 26.76 15.96
N ALA A 53 0.31 28.08 16.05
CA ALA A 53 0.14 28.98 14.91
C ALA A 53 1.11 28.66 13.77
N TYR A 54 2.37 28.31 14.07
CA TYR A 54 3.33 27.85 13.08
C TYR A 54 2.92 26.53 12.41
N LEU A 55 2.42 25.57 13.20
CA LEU A 55 1.92 24.29 12.68
C LEU A 55 0.78 24.51 11.67
N GLU A 56 -0.16 25.41 11.97
CA GLU A 56 -1.29 25.66 11.07
C GLU A 56 -0.91 26.45 9.80
N ARG A 57 0.16 27.25 9.82
CA ARG A 57 0.70 27.89 8.60
C ARG A 57 1.31 26.90 7.62
N LYS A 58 1.83 25.77 8.11
CA LYS A 58 2.44 24.68 7.31
C LYS A 58 3.57 25.12 6.37
N GLU A 59 4.20 26.27 6.62
CA GLU A 59 5.40 26.71 5.91
C GLU A 59 6.62 25.99 6.48
N LYS A 60 7.52 25.49 5.63
CA LYS A 60 8.69 24.67 6.07
C LYS A 60 9.49 25.36 7.18
N GLY A 61 9.83 26.64 6.99
CA GLY A 61 10.61 27.40 7.97
C GLY A 61 9.85 27.72 9.27
N ASP A 62 8.52 27.62 9.29
CA ASP A 62 7.73 27.77 10.50
C ASP A 62 7.60 26.43 11.25
N LEU A 63 7.53 25.30 10.55
CA LEU A 63 7.60 23.97 11.18
C LEU A 63 8.93 23.75 11.91
N ASP A 64 10.06 24.17 11.33
CA ASP A 64 11.38 24.10 11.98
C ASP A 64 11.41 24.94 13.28
N LYS A 65 10.80 26.13 13.30
CA LYS A 65 10.70 26.96 14.50
C LYS A 65 9.81 26.33 15.56
N ALA A 66 8.65 25.78 15.14
CA ALA A 66 7.72 25.12 16.04
C ALA A 66 8.38 23.92 16.74
N GLU A 67 9.10 23.10 15.96
CA GLU A 67 9.89 21.95 16.43
C GLU A 67 10.88 22.38 17.52
N ALA A 68 11.74 23.39 17.24
CA ALA A 68 12.75 23.84 18.19
C ALA A 68 12.15 24.36 19.51
N ILE A 69 11.05 25.11 19.44
CA ILE A 69 10.35 25.62 20.64
C ILE A 69 9.80 24.45 21.47
N LEU A 70 9.17 23.48 20.82
CA LEU A 70 8.50 22.38 21.49
C LEU A 70 9.48 21.34 22.04
N GLU A 71 10.60 21.09 21.37
CA GLU A 71 11.71 20.28 21.88
C GLU A 71 12.30 20.90 23.15
N ALA A 72 12.51 22.23 23.17
CA ALA A 72 12.97 22.92 24.36
C ALA A 72 11.96 22.84 25.52
N LEU A 73 10.67 23.01 25.24
CA LEU A 73 9.61 22.90 26.25
C LEU A 73 9.55 21.48 26.83
N TRP A 74 9.49 20.46 25.96
CA TRP A 74 9.37 19.07 26.40
C TRP A 74 10.65 18.55 27.07
N GLY A 75 11.84 18.94 26.58
CA GLY A 75 13.11 18.61 27.22
C GLY A 75 13.25 19.21 28.62
N SER A 76 12.71 20.41 28.85
CA SER A 76 12.69 21.04 30.17
C SER A 76 11.65 20.45 31.13
N ASN A 77 10.56 19.91 30.60
CA ASN A 77 9.51 19.24 31.36
C ASN A 77 8.89 18.09 30.57
N PRO A 78 9.43 16.86 30.70
CA PRO A 78 8.93 15.70 29.96
C PRO A 78 7.47 15.29 30.29
N SER A 79 6.90 15.82 31.38
CA SER A 79 5.50 15.59 31.77
C SER A 79 4.51 16.53 31.07
N ASP A 80 4.99 17.50 30.29
CA ASP A 80 4.16 18.45 29.56
C ASP A 80 3.42 17.78 28.40
N GLN A 81 2.18 17.38 28.65
CA GLN A 81 1.34 16.68 27.66
C GLN A 81 1.01 17.56 26.44
N THR A 82 0.89 18.87 26.61
CA THR A 82 0.56 19.78 25.50
C THR A 82 1.76 19.95 24.57
N ALA A 83 2.96 20.15 25.14
CA ALA A 83 4.18 20.30 24.35
C ALA A 83 4.48 19.04 23.53
N VAL A 84 4.38 17.86 24.14
CA VAL A 84 4.69 16.60 23.44
C VAL A 84 3.68 16.24 22.35
N VAL A 85 2.39 16.58 22.54
CA VAL A 85 1.35 16.39 21.52
C VAL A 85 1.58 17.31 20.34
N LEU A 86 1.85 18.60 20.58
CA LEU A 86 2.15 19.54 19.49
C LEU A 86 3.44 19.16 18.78
N LEU A 87 4.47 18.70 19.49
CA LEU A 87 5.72 18.27 18.87
C LEU A 87 5.50 17.06 17.95
N ALA A 88 4.73 16.08 18.41
CA ALA A 88 4.38 14.92 17.59
C ALA A 88 3.59 15.33 16.32
N ARG A 89 2.66 16.29 16.44
CA ARG A 89 1.93 16.84 15.28
C ARG A 89 2.85 17.60 14.31
N VAL A 90 3.85 18.33 14.81
CA VAL A 90 4.85 19.01 13.98
C VAL A 90 5.71 18.00 13.22
N LYS A 91 6.23 16.98 13.90
CA LYS A 91 7.00 15.89 13.25
C LYS A 91 6.18 15.19 12.16
N GLU A 92 4.88 14.96 12.43
CA GLU A 92 3.90 14.45 11.44
C GLU A 92 3.78 15.40 10.23
N ALA A 93 3.56 16.70 10.43
CA ALA A 93 3.46 17.68 9.35
C ALA A 93 4.75 17.80 8.50
N MET A 94 5.91 17.54 9.10
CA MET A 94 7.20 17.51 8.42
C MET A 94 7.49 16.18 7.70
N GLY A 95 6.63 15.16 7.86
CA GLY A 95 6.87 13.81 7.35
C GLY A 95 7.95 13.02 8.10
N LYS A 96 8.40 13.50 9.27
CA LYS A 96 9.39 12.86 10.14
C LYS A 96 8.74 11.76 10.99
N TRP A 97 8.20 10.73 10.34
CA TRP A 97 7.40 9.69 10.98
C TRP A 97 8.16 8.87 12.04
N ASN A 98 9.46 8.61 11.85
CA ASN A 98 10.25 7.85 12.81
C ASN A 98 10.43 8.62 14.13
N GLU A 99 10.80 9.90 14.03
CA GLU A 99 10.94 10.77 15.20
C GLU A 99 9.61 10.95 15.92
N GLN A 100 8.51 11.07 15.17
CA GLN A 100 7.16 11.13 15.74
C GLN A 100 6.83 9.87 16.55
N ARG A 101 7.15 8.69 16.04
CA ARG A 101 6.88 7.41 16.71
C ARG A 101 7.69 7.28 18.00
N ASP A 102 8.97 7.62 17.95
CA ASP A 102 9.84 7.59 19.13
C ASP A 102 9.33 8.52 20.22
N LEU A 103 8.88 9.72 19.81
CA LEU A 103 8.31 10.71 20.71
C LEU A 103 7.01 10.20 21.36
N VAL A 104 6.09 9.64 20.58
CA VAL A 104 4.83 9.04 21.08
C VAL A 104 5.13 7.90 22.06
N ASN A 105 6.09 7.03 21.74
CA ASN A 105 6.50 5.93 22.61
C ASN A 105 7.08 6.43 23.94
N GLN A 106 7.95 7.44 23.90
CA GLN A 106 8.53 8.05 25.11
C GLN A 106 7.45 8.73 25.95
N ALA A 107 6.61 9.56 25.32
CA ALA A 107 5.50 10.25 25.99
C ALA A 107 4.57 9.28 26.72
N TYR A 108 4.22 8.18 26.06
CA TYR A 108 3.34 7.16 26.64
C TYR A 108 3.99 6.44 27.84
N LYS A 109 5.29 6.09 27.74
CA LYS A 109 6.08 5.46 28.81
C LYS A 109 6.22 6.34 30.05
N ILE A 110 6.38 7.66 29.85
CA ILE A 110 6.45 8.66 30.92
C ILE A 110 5.07 8.90 31.58
N GLY A 111 4.00 8.32 31.03
CA GLY A 111 2.67 8.33 31.62
C GLY A 111 1.69 9.29 30.93
N SER A 112 2.01 9.83 29.75
CA SER A 112 1.04 10.61 28.99
C SER A 112 -0.17 9.75 28.63
N ARG A 113 -1.36 10.27 28.94
CA ARG A 113 -2.66 9.66 28.61
C ARG A 113 -3.50 10.57 27.73
N HIS A 114 -2.89 11.58 27.13
CA HIS A 114 -3.55 12.44 26.17
C HIS A 114 -4.09 11.61 25.00
N PRO A 115 -5.36 11.78 24.57
CA PRO A 115 -5.98 10.99 23.52
C PRO A 115 -5.14 10.81 22.25
N TYR A 116 -4.52 11.88 21.75
CA TYR A 116 -3.61 11.82 20.59
C TYR A 116 -2.45 10.83 20.82
N ILE A 117 -1.77 10.90 21.96
CA ILE A 117 -0.64 10.02 22.28
C ILE A 117 -1.10 8.59 22.44
N VAL A 118 -2.21 8.36 23.17
CA VAL A 118 -2.77 7.02 23.36
C VAL A 118 -3.15 6.42 22.01
N ARG A 119 -3.87 7.16 21.15
CA ARG A 119 -4.28 6.72 19.82
C ARG A 119 -3.08 6.31 18.97
N TRP A 120 -2.07 7.17 18.87
CA TRP A 120 -0.87 6.87 18.09
C TRP A 120 -0.05 5.74 18.69
N TYR A 121 0.10 5.69 20.00
CA TYR A 121 0.80 4.60 20.68
C TYR A 121 0.14 3.25 20.39
N LEU A 122 -1.19 3.16 20.55
CA LEU A 122 -1.92 1.93 20.25
C LEU A 122 -1.85 1.58 18.76
N MET A 123 -1.84 2.57 17.86
CA MET A 123 -1.61 2.32 16.44
C MET A 123 -0.21 1.72 16.21
N ILE A 124 0.85 2.33 16.76
CA ILE A 124 2.23 1.84 16.63
C ILE A 124 2.35 0.40 17.15
N ARG A 125 1.77 0.10 18.33
CA ARG A 125 1.78 -1.26 18.89
C ARG A 125 1.00 -2.26 18.05
N GLN A 126 -0.16 -1.86 17.54
CA GLN A 126 -0.94 -2.69 16.64
C GLN A 126 -0.20 -3.02 15.34
N LEU A 127 0.49 -2.03 14.78
CA LEU A 127 1.30 -2.20 13.57
C LEU A 127 2.57 -3.02 13.82
N ALA A 128 3.19 -2.91 14.99
CA ALA A 128 4.32 -3.76 15.40
C ALA A 128 3.91 -5.23 15.48
N GLY A 129 2.63 -5.52 15.76
CA GLY A 129 2.04 -6.83 15.62
C GLY A 129 2.57 -7.88 16.59
N ASP A 130 3.11 -7.46 17.73
CA ASP A 130 3.59 -8.35 18.79
C ASP A 130 2.42 -9.15 19.38
N GLU A 131 2.39 -10.45 19.09
CA GLU A 131 1.37 -11.40 19.56
C GLU A 131 1.26 -11.40 21.09
N SER A 132 2.36 -11.14 21.81
CA SER A 132 2.37 -11.12 23.28
C SER A 132 1.67 -9.89 23.86
N GLU A 133 1.58 -8.79 23.11
CA GLU A 133 0.96 -7.53 23.54
C GLU A 133 -0.52 -7.42 23.14
N LEU A 134 -1.06 -8.33 22.31
CA LEU A 134 -2.43 -8.23 21.77
C LEU A 134 -3.51 -8.11 22.85
N GLY A 135 -3.38 -8.85 23.95
CA GLY A 135 -4.33 -8.78 25.06
C GLY A 135 -4.36 -7.42 25.75
N ASP A 136 -3.19 -6.78 25.93
CA ASP A 136 -3.12 -5.43 26.51
C ASP A 136 -3.65 -4.37 25.54
N LEU A 137 -3.30 -4.51 24.26
CA LEU A 137 -3.75 -3.64 23.19
C LEU A 137 -5.29 -3.64 23.07
N ILE A 138 -5.91 -4.82 23.11
CA ILE A 138 -7.37 -4.97 23.12
C ILE A 138 -7.98 -4.24 24.32
N ARG A 139 -7.50 -4.51 25.54
CA ARG A 139 -8.02 -3.86 26.76
C ARG A 139 -7.93 -2.33 26.69
N ARG A 140 -6.82 -1.79 26.18
CA ARG A 140 -6.66 -0.34 26.03
C ARG A 140 -7.59 0.26 24.99
N ARG A 141 -7.85 -0.44 23.89
CA ARG A 141 -8.83 -0.01 22.89
C ARG A 141 -10.27 -0.09 23.39
N GLU A 142 -10.60 -1.09 24.22
CA GLU A 142 -11.90 -1.17 24.91
C GLU A 142 -12.09 0.00 25.89
N GLN A 143 -11.03 0.37 26.64
CA GLN A 143 -11.04 1.57 27.48
C GLN A 143 -11.24 2.83 26.65
N LEU A 144 -10.55 2.95 25.51
CA LEU A 144 -10.70 4.09 24.60
C LEU A 144 -12.11 4.15 23.98
N LEU A 145 -12.72 3.00 23.68
CA LEU A 145 -14.12 2.94 23.24
C LEU A 145 -15.08 3.42 24.34
N THR A 146 -14.76 3.11 25.61
CA THR A 146 -15.57 3.57 26.75
C THR A 146 -15.46 5.09 26.93
N SER A 147 -14.26 5.66 26.79
CA SER A 147 -14.05 7.10 26.95
C SER A 147 -14.43 7.93 25.71
N GLU A 148 -14.33 7.35 24.52
CA GLU A 148 -14.65 7.98 23.24
C GLU A 148 -15.60 7.11 22.40
N PRO A 149 -16.88 6.98 22.79
CA PRO A 149 -17.82 6.08 22.11
C PRO A 149 -18.06 6.38 20.63
N ASN A 150 -17.84 7.63 20.21
CA ASN A 150 -18.07 8.08 18.83
C ASN A 150 -16.81 7.97 17.94
N ASN A 151 -15.68 7.51 18.49
CA ASN A 151 -14.46 7.31 17.71
C ASN A 151 -14.54 6.00 16.91
N LEU A 152 -15.29 6.02 15.81
CA LEU A 152 -15.50 4.84 14.95
C LEU A 152 -14.18 4.29 14.38
N SER A 153 -13.17 5.14 14.19
CA SER A 153 -11.83 4.68 13.81
C SER A 153 -11.22 3.72 14.84
N ASN A 154 -11.39 4.01 16.15
CA ASN A 154 -10.96 3.07 17.18
C ASN A 154 -11.78 1.77 17.15
N VAL A 155 -13.09 1.86 16.91
CA VAL A 155 -13.96 0.67 16.82
C VAL A 155 -13.52 -0.25 15.69
N VAL A 156 -13.23 0.27 14.50
CA VAL A 156 -12.69 -0.52 13.37
C VAL A 156 -11.37 -1.18 13.74
N LEU A 157 -10.45 -0.45 14.38
CA LEU A 157 -9.15 -1.01 14.78
C LEU A 157 -9.30 -2.10 15.84
N LEU A 158 -10.23 -1.95 16.78
CA LEU A 158 -10.59 -2.97 17.76
C LEU A 158 -11.25 -4.19 17.10
N ALA A 159 -12.16 -3.97 16.15
CA ALA A 159 -12.80 -5.03 15.37
C ALA A 159 -11.77 -5.90 14.64
N ARG A 160 -10.75 -5.28 14.03
CA ARG A 160 -9.63 -5.97 13.36
C ARG A 160 -8.77 -6.77 14.34
N LEU A 161 -8.56 -6.28 15.58
CA LEU A 161 -7.86 -7.05 16.61
C LEU A 161 -8.67 -8.25 17.08
N TYR A 162 -9.98 -8.07 17.28
CA TYR A 162 -10.86 -9.20 17.57
C TYR A 162 -10.89 -10.22 16.44
N GLU A 163 -10.92 -9.76 15.19
CA GLU A 163 -10.85 -10.63 14.01
C GLU A 163 -9.55 -11.47 14.02
N ARG A 164 -8.38 -10.82 14.19
CA ARG A 164 -7.07 -11.49 14.27
C ARG A 164 -7.00 -12.51 15.40
N THR A 165 -7.55 -12.17 16.56
CA THR A 165 -7.59 -13.06 17.74
C THR A 165 -8.75 -14.06 17.71
N LYS A 166 -9.52 -14.12 16.61
CA LYS A 166 -10.73 -14.96 16.46
C LYS A 166 -11.75 -14.77 17.58
N ASN A 167 -11.78 -13.56 18.16
CA ASN A 167 -12.73 -13.20 19.19
C ASN A 167 -14.12 -12.97 18.56
N PRO A 168 -15.18 -13.60 19.07
CA PRO A 168 -16.53 -13.49 18.49
C PRO A 168 -17.09 -12.07 18.51
N ARG A 169 -16.58 -11.18 19.38
CA ARG A 169 -16.97 -9.76 19.44
C ARG A 169 -16.53 -8.95 18.22
N ALA A 170 -15.75 -9.53 17.31
CA ALA A 170 -15.37 -8.87 16.05
C ALA A 170 -16.59 -8.43 15.24
N GLU A 171 -17.56 -9.32 15.04
CA GLU A 171 -18.77 -9.03 14.26
C GLU A 171 -19.60 -7.92 14.93
N GLU A 172 -19.69 -7.92 16.26
CA GLU A 172 -20.38 -6.87 17.02
C GLU A 172 -19.76 -5.49 16.79
N MET A 173 -18.42 -5.39 16.78
CA MET A 173 -17.74 -4.12 16.55
C MET A 173 -17.90 -3.62 15.11
N TYR A 174 -17.85 -4.52 14.12
CA TYR A 174 -18.12 -4.13 12.72
C TYR A 174 -19.56 -3.66 12.52
N LYS A 175 -20.55 -4.33 13.14
CA LYS A 175 -21.95 -3.87 13.13
C LYS A 175 -22.10 -2.52 13.83
N LEU A 176 -21.41 -2.32 14.94
CA LEU A 176 -21.43 -1.03 15.65
C LEU A 176 -20.94 0.13 14.76
N VAL A 177 -19.92 -0.10 13.94
CA VAL A 177 -19.44 0.89 12.96
C VAL A 177 -20.52 1.17 11.92
N TYR A 178 -21.12 0.11 11.37
CA TYR A 178 -22.20 0.23 10.39
C TYR A 178 -23.41 1.00 10.94
N ASP A 179 -23.83 0.71 12.16
CA ASP A 179 -25.02 1.32 12.77
C ASP A 179 -24.81 2.81 13.06
N ARG A 180 -23.60 3.19 13.52
CA ARG A 180 -23.29 4.58 13.92
C ARG A 180 -22.77 5.47 12.81
N ALA A 181 -22.30 4.91 11.70
CA ALA A 181 -21.78 5.72 10.60
C ALA A 181 -22.89 6.50 9.88
N GLU A 182 -22.58 7.75 9.54
CA GLU A 182 -23.41 8.59 8.66
C GLU A 182 -23.38 8.07 7.21
N ASP A 183 -22.18 7.75 6.72
CA ASP A 183 -22.01 7.12 5.42
C ASP A 183 -22.11 5.59 5.53
N LYS A 184 -23.30 5.07 5.22
CA LYS A 184 -23.60 3.64 5.26
C LYS A 184 -22.82 2.83 4.23
N VAL A 185 -22.45 3.40 3.08
CA VAL A 185 -21.71 2.67 2.03
C VAL A 185 -20.26 2.48 2.46
N VAL A 186 -19.63 3.53 2.98
CA VAL A 186 -18.27 3.44 3.53
C VAL A 186 -18.23 2.45 4.70
N ALA A 187 -19.20 2.51 5.62
CA ALA A 187 -19.23 1.58 6.74
C ALA A 187 -19.51 0.14 6.31
N ALA A 188 -20.39 -0.07 5.33
CA ALA A 188 -20.64 -1.39 4.76
C ALA A 188 -19.38 -2.00 4.15
N SER A 189 -18.46 -1.20 3.59
CA SER A 189 -17.21 -1.70 3.03
C SER A 189 -16.33 -2.41 4.07
N GLU A 190 -16.30 -1.92 5.32
CA GLU A 190 -15.57 -2.57 6.42
C GLU A 190 -16.23 -3.91 6.81
N VAL A 191 -17.56 -3.94 6.90
CA VAL A 191 -18.33 -5.15 7.26
C VAL A 191 -18.24 -6.22 6.17
N VAL A 192 -18.41 -5.84 4.90
CA VAL A 192 -18.24 -6.73 3.74
C VAL A 192 -16.82 -7.28 3.72
N GLY A 193 -15.81 -6.43 3.95
CA GLY A 193 -14.42 -6.86 4.04
C GLY A 193 -14.19 -7.91 5.13
N TYR A 194 -14.77 -7.73 6.32
CA TYR A 194 -14.73 -8.70 7.42
C TYR A 194 -15.39 -10.04 7.03
N TYR A 195 -16.59 -9.99 6.46
CA TYR A 195 -17.30 -11.20 6.04
C TYR A 195 -16.55 -11.96 4.93
N LEU A 196 -15.92 -11.26 3.99
CA LEU A 196 -15.08 -11.91 2.98
C LEU A 196 -13.85 -12.59 3.60
N ARG A 197 -13.13 -11.92 4.51
CA ARG A 197 -11.94 -12.50 5.16
C ARG A 197 -12.27 -13.68 6.09
N THR A 198 -13.49 -13.72 6.62
CA THR A 198 -13.98 -14.80 7.48
C THR A 198 -14.80 -15.86 6.73
N ASN A 199 -14.79 -15.85 5.39
CA ASN A 199 -15.53 -16.78 4.52
C ASN A 199 -17.06 -16.81 4.76
N GLN A 200 -17.64 -15.70 5.19
CA GLN A 200 -19.08 -15.50 5.42
C GLN A 200 -19.72 -14.70 4.28
N SER A 201 -19.44 -15.07 3.03
CA SER A 201 -19.89 -14.33 1.83
C SER A 201 -21.41 -14.17 1.75
N THR A 202 -22.20 -15.11 2.28
CA THR A 202 -23.67 -15.02 2.33
C THR A 202 -24.17 -13.88 3.21
N LYS A 203 -23.47 -13.55 4.30
CA LYS A 203 -23.82 -12.39 5.14
C LYS A 203 -23.47 -11.07 4.45
N ALA A 204 -22.36 -11.03 3.72
CA ALA A 204 -21.97 -9.86 2.93
C ALA A 204 -22.99 -9.56 1.82
N ASP A 205 -23.45 -10.62 1.13
CA ASP A 205 -24.49 -10.55 0.11
C ASP A 205 -25.82 -10.00 0.68
N ALA A 206 -26.26 -10.56 1.81
CA ALA A 206 -27.47 -10.10 2.51
C ALA A 206 -27.39 -8.62 2.90
N LEU A 207 -26.26 -8.18 3.48
CA LEU A 207 -26.03 -6.79 3.86
C LEU A 207 -26.16 -5.83 2.68
N LEU A 208 -25.55 -6.17 1.54
CA LEU A 208 -25.59 -5.32 0.35
C LEU A 208 -26.98 -5.29 -0.30
N ASN A 209 -27.69 -6.42 -0.32
CA ASN A 209 -29.07 -6.48 -0.81
C ASN A 209 -30.04 -5.67 0.05
N GLU A 210 -29.78 -5.53 1.35
CA GLU A 210 -30.56 -4.67 2.27
C GLU A 210 -30.19 -3.18 2.16
N LEU A 211 -28.90 -2.88 1.98
CA LEU A 211 -28.39 -1.50 1.90
C LEU A 211 -28.79 -0.80 0.60
N ILE A 212 -28.68 -1.48 -0.54
CA ILE A 212 -28.86 -0.87 -1.87
C ILE A 212 -30.24 -0.19 -2.04
N PRO A 213 -31.36 -0.78 -1.59
CA PRO A 213 -32.68 -0.12 -1.67
C PRO A 213 -32.82 1.12 -0.79
N SER A 214 -32.13 1.16 0.36
CA SER A 214 -32.32 2.18 1.40
C SER A 214 -31.30 3.33 1.33
N THR A 215 -30.16 3.12 0.68
CA THR A 215 -29.12 4.15 0.52
C THR A 215 -29.46 5.17 -0.57
N THR A 216 -29.09 6.42 -0.32
CA THR A 216 -29.08 7.48 -1.35
C THR A 216 -27.90 7.33 -2.30
N ASP A 217 -26.79 6.76 -1.82
CA ASP A 217 -25.59 6.48 -2.60
C ASP A 217 -25.66 5.10 -3.27
N LYS A 218 -26.52 4.99 -4.29
CA LYS A 218 -26.71 3.74 -5.03
C LYS A 218 -25.49 3.37 -5.88
N ALA A 219 -24.83 4.36 -6.49
CA ALA A 219 -23.65 4.13 -7.31
C ALA A 219 -22.50 3.53 -6.49
N GLY A 220 -22.23 4.09 -5.31
CA GLY A 220 -21.25 3.56 -4.36
C GLY A 220 -21.59 2.15 -3.87
N ALA A 221 -22.85 1.89 -3.52
CA ALA A 221 -23.28 0.59 -3.04
C ALA A 221 -23.18 -0.51 -4.11
N TYR A 222 -23.58 -0.21 -5.36
CA TYR A 222 -23.39 -1.15 -6.48
C TYR A 222 -21.91 -1.39 -6.80
N ALA A 223 -21.07 -0.35 -6.75
CA ALA A 223 -19.63 -0.50 -6.94
C ALA A 223 -18.98 -1.36 -5.83
N LEU A 224 -19.42 -1.21 -4.57
CA LEU A 224 -18.99 -2.07 -3.46
C LEU A 224 -19.41 -3.53 -3.69
N TYR A 225 -20.63 -3.76 -4.15
CA TYR A 225 -21.11 -5.11 -4.45
C TYR A 225 -20.34 -5.75 -5.61
N ALA A 226 -20.06 -4.99 -6.68
CA ALA A 226 -19.20 -5.46 -7.76
C ALA A 226 -17.81 -5.89 -7.25
N ASN A 227 -17.19 -5.09 -6.38
CA ASN A 227 -15.90 -5.42 -5.77
C ASN A 227 -15.96 -6.71 -4.92
N MET A 228 -17.05 -6.93 -4.20
CA MET A 228 -17.28 -8.19 -3.47
C MET A 228 -17.31 -9.38 -4.43
N LEU A 229 -18.12 -9.29 -5.49
CA LEU A 229 -18.29 -10.35 -6.49
C LEU A 229 -16.98 -10.63 -7.24
N ALA A 230 -16.20 -9.60 -7.56
CA ALA A 230 -14.89 -9.75 -8.16
C ALA A 230 -13.92 -10.55 -7.26
N ARG A 231 -13.92 -10.27 -5.95
CA ARG A 231 -13.13 -11.03 -4.97
C ARG A 231 -13.58 -12.47 -4.79
N LEU A 232 -14.87 -12.75 -5.02
CA LEU A 232 -15.43 -14.10 -5.03
C LEU A 232 -15.21 -14.83 -6.37
N ASN A 233 -14.40 -14.26 -7.27
CA ASN A 233 -14.14 -14.78 -8.60
C ASN A 233 -15.42 -14.97 -9.44
N GLN A 234 -16.35 -14.01 -9.34
CA GLN A 234 -17.61 -13.96 -10.10
C GLN A 234 -17.65 -12.73 -11.03
N PRO A 235 -16.75 -12.66 -12.04
CA PRO A 235 -16.56 -11.45 -12.83
C PRO A 235 -17.79 -11.04 -13.66
N GLU A 236 -18.59 -11.99 -14.15
CA GLU A 236 -19.78 -11.69 -14.94
C GLU A 236 -20.86 -10.99 -14.09
N GLN A 237 -21.01 -11.43 -12.84
CA GLN A 237 -21.94 -10.81 -11.90
C GLN A 237 -21.41 -9.45 -11.43
N ALA A 238 -20.10 -9.34 -11.21
CA ALA A 238 -19.44 -8.08 -10.89
C ALA A 238 -19.67 -7.03 -11.99
N MET A 239 -19.53 -7.41 -13.27
CA MET A 239 -19.83 -6.54 -14.41
C MET A 239 -21.27 -6.05 -14.43
N LYS A 240 -22.25 -6.90 -14.11
CA LYS A 240 -23.66 -6.48 -13.99
C LYS A 240 -23.85 -5.42 -12.89
N MET A 241 -23.15 -5.54 -11.77
CA MET A 241 -23.23 -4.54 -10.68
C MET A 241 -22.47 -3.26 -11.04
N ILE A 242 -21.34 -3.35 -11.76
CA ILE A 242 -20.65 -2.19 -12.33
C ILE A 242 -21.57 -1.41 -13.26
N ASP A 243 -22.28 -2.08 -14.17
CA ASP A 243 -23.19 -1.42 -15.10
C ASP A 243 -24.33 -0.72 -14.35
N LYS A 244 -24.87 -1.33 -13.29
CA LYS A 244 -25.85 -0.69 -12.40
C LYS A 244 -25.27 0.52 -11.67
N ALA A 245 -24.02 0.46 -11.22
CA ALA A 245 -23.35 1.59 -10.57
C ALA A 245 -23.23 2.79 -11.52
N ILE A 246 -22.78 2.56 -12.75
CA ILE A 246 -22.65 3.60 -13.79
C ILE A 246 -24.02 4.13 -14.21
N GLN A 247 -25.05 3.29 -14.30
CA GLN A 247 -26.42 3.73 -14.60
C GLN A 247 -27.04 4.55 -13.45
N ALA A 248 -26.74 4.21 -12.20
CA ALA A 248 -27.25 4.92 -11.04
C ALA A 248 -26.71 6.35 -10.95
N ASP A 249 -25.42 6.54 -11.22
CA ASP A 249 -24.83 7.87 -11.39
C ASP A 249 -23.65 7.83 -12.40
N PRO A 250 -23.86 8.28 -13.65
CA PRO A 250 -22.80 8.37 -14.65
C PRO A 250 -21.69 9.38 -14.34
N LYS A 251 -21.88 10.27 -13.36
CA LYS A 251 -20.88 11.23 -12.89
C LYS A 251 -20.11 10.73 -11.67
N ASP A 252 -20.45 9.56 -11.15
CA ASP A 252 -19.67 8.92 -10.10
C ASP A 252 -18.51 8.10 -10.69
N HIS A 253 -17.30 8.51 -10.33
CA HIS A 253 -16.06 7.83 -10.67
C HIS A 253 -15.96 6.36 -10.23
N ARG A 254 -16.63 5.94 -9.13
CA ARG A 254 -16.45 4.62 -8.51
C ARG A 254 -16.85 3.48 -9.43
N GLY A 255 -17.91 3.63 -10.23
CA GLY A 255 -18.31 2.62 -11.21
C GLY A 255 -17.25 2.39 -12.28
N TYR A 256 -16.65 3.46 -12.80
CA TYR A 256 -15.57 3.39 -13.80
C TYR A 256 -14.26 2.86 -13.21
N ALA A 257 -13.93 3.23 -11.96
CA ALA A 257 -12.77 2.70 -11.24
C ALA A 257 -12.88 1.17 -11.09
N THR A 258 -13.99 0.69 -10.53
CA THR A 258 -14.23 -0.75 -10.35
C THR A 258 -14.25 -1.50 -11.69
N LYS A 259 -14.75 -0.87 -12.77
CA LYS A 259 -14.68 -1.42 -14.12
C LYS A 259 -13.25 -1.57 -14.62
N ALA A 260 -12.43 -0.52 -14.46
CA ALA A 260 -11.04 -0.54 -14.88
C ALA A 260 -10.25 -1.62 -14.15
N ASP A 261 -10.43 -1.72 -12.82
CA ASP A 261 -9.74 -2.71 -11.99
C ASP A 261 -10.11 -4.15 -12.36
N LEU A 262 -11.42 -4.42 -12.58
CA LEU A 262 -11.88 -5.75 -12.96
C LEU A 262 -11.34 -6.17 -14.34
N GLN A 263 -11.40 -5.27 -15.33
CA GLN A 263 -10.89 -5.54 -16.68
C GLN A 263 -9.36 -5.74 -16.67
N ALA A 264 -8.63 -4.93 -15.90
CA ALA A 264 -7.19 -5.07 -15.74
C ALA A 264 -6.82 -6.41 -15.08
N ALA A 265 -7.56 -6.84 -14.06
CA ALA A 265 -7.36 -8.13 -13.40
C ALA A 265 -7.60 -9.32 -14.34
N GLN A 266 -8.48 -9.17 -15.33
CA GLN A 266 -8.73 -10.16 -16.38
C GLN A 266 -7.75 -10.08 -17.56
N GLY A 267 -6.83 -9.09 -17.57
CA GLY A 267 -5.89 -8.87 -18.67
C GLY A 267 -6.52 -8.19 -19.89
N HIS A 268 -7.74 -7.69 -19.80
CA HIS A 268 -8.42 -6.90 -20.83
C HIS A 268 -7.93 -5.44 -20.78
N TRP A 269 -6.65 -5.24 -21.11
CA TRP A 269 -5.94 -3.98 -20.91
C TRP A 269 -6.55 -2.79 -21.68
N ALA A 270 -7.12 -3.04 -22.87
CA ALA A 270 -7.71 -1.98 -23.69
C ALA A 270 -9.01 -1.47 -23.07
N GLU A 271 -9.89 -2.38 -22.65
CA GLU A 271 -11.15 -2.09 -21.97
C GLU A 271 -10.92 -1.45 -20.61
N ALA A 272 -9.89 -1.90 -19.88
CA ALA A 272 -9.46 -1.28 -18.63
C ALA A 272 -9.01 0.17 -18.86
N ALA A 273 -8.24 0.43 -19.92
CA ALA A 273 -7.80 1.78 -20.27
C ALA A 273 -8.98 2.69 -20.66
N ASP A 274 -9.98 2.17 -21.38
CA ASP A 274 -11.18 2.94 -21.74
C ASP A 274 -12.00 3.32 -20.50
N ALA A 275 -12.20 2.37 -19.57
CA ALA A 275 -12.87 2.65 -18.30
C ALA A 275 -12.09 3.66 -17.45
N LEU A 276 -10.77 3.53 -17.37
CA LEU A 276 -9.92 4.45 -16.62
C LEU A 276 -9.84 5.85 -17.26
N THR A 277 -9.99 5.93 -18.59
CA THR A 277 -10.15 7.21 -19.30
C THR A 277 -11.42 7.92 -18.82
N LYS A 278 -12.56 7.21 -18.72
CA LYS A 278 -13.81 7.76 -18.17
C LYS A 278 -13.70 8.16 -16.70
N TYR A 279 -12.95 7.40 -15.91
CA TYR A 279 -12.63 7.80 -14.54
C TYR A 279 -11.85 9.13 -14.50
N LEU A 280 -10.82 9.28 -15.34
CA LEU A 280 -10.00 10.49 -15.40
C LEU A 280 -10.72 11.70 -16.00
N ASP A 281 -11.77 11.50 -16.80
CA ASP A 281 -12.69 12.58 -17.22
C ASP A 281 -13.38 13.23 -16.00
N LEU A 282 -13.58 12.48 -14.91
CA LEU A 282 -14.21 12.92 -13.66
C LEU A 282 -13.19 13.30 -12.58
N ARG A 283 -11.98 12.72 -12.62
CA ARG A 283 -10.89 12.90 -11.65
C ARG A 283 -9.57 13.23 -12.36
N ALA A 284 -9.53 14.38 -13.02
CA ALA A 284 -8.43 14.74 -13.92
C ALA A 284 -7.07 14.91 -13.20
N ASP A 285 -7.09 15.21 -11.90
CA ASP A 285 -5.94 15.44 -11.04
C ASP A 285 -5.36 14.16 -10.41
N ASP A 286 -6.00 12.99 -10.64
CA ASP A 286 -5.51 11.72 -10.12
C ASP A 286 -4.29 11.23 -10.94
N VAL A 287 -3.11 11.62 -10.45
CA VAL A 287 -1.81 11.27 -11.04
C VAL A 287 -1.60 9.74 -11.07
N ILE A 288 -2.08 9.02 -10.05
CA ILE A 288 -1.89 7.56 -9.98
C ILE A 288 -2.74 6.88 -11.04
N ALA A 289 -4.01 7.25 -11.15
CA ALA A 289 -4.88 6.75 -12.22
C ALA A 289 -4.33 7.10 -13.61
N ARG A 290 -3.73 8.29 -13.79
CA ARG A 290 -3.10 8.66 -15.06
C ARG A 290 -1.89 7.78 -15.39
N ARG A 291 -1.05 7.43 -14.41
CA ARG A 291 0.06 6.47 -14.61
C ARG A 291 -0.46 5.08 -14.98
N ASN A 292 -1.52 4.62 -14.30
CA ASN A 292 -2.17 3.34 -14.62
C ASN A 292 -2.76 3.35 -16.04
N LEU A 293 -3.32 4.47 -16.50
CA LEU A 293 -3.81 4.61 -17.87
C LEU A 293 -2.68 4.44 -18.89
N VAL A 294 -1.52 5.06 -18.67
CA VAL A 294 -0.34 4.89 -19.54
C VAL A 294 0.07 3.41 -19.58
N GLU A 295 0.12 2.75 -18.42
CA GLU A 295 0.46 1.33 -18.31
C GLU A 295 -0.54 0.42 -19.05
N PHE A 296 -1.85 0.65 -18.90
CA PHE A 296 -2.88 -0.15 -19.56
C PHE A 296 -2.88 0.06 -21.08
N ARG A 297 -2.69 1.30 -21.55
CA ARG A 297 -2.50 1.60 -22.97
C ARG A 297 -1.20 0.98 -23.52
N PHE A 298 -0.14 0.93 -22.72
CA PHE A 298 1.11 0.29 -23.11
C PHE A 298 0.95 -1.23 -23.27
N ARG A 299 0.36 -1.90 -22.26
CA ARG A 299 0.13 -3.36 -22.26
C ARG A 299 -0.87 -3.81 -23.34
N SER A 300 -1.81 -2.96 -23.71
CA SER A 300 -2.73 -3.20 -24.83
C SER A 300 -2.12 -2.92 -26.22
N GLY A 301 -0.85 -2.50 -26.28
CA GLY A 301 -0.18 -2.17 -27.55
C GLY A 301 -0.55 -0.81 -28.14
N GLN A 302 -1.36 -0.02 -27.44
CA GLN A 302 -1.85 1.29 -27.89
C GLN A 302 -0.83 2.40 -27.57
N TRP A 303 0.40 2.25 -28.08
CA TRP A 303 1.54 3.09 -27.69
C TRP A 303 1.36 4.58 -27.99
N ASP A 304 0.69 4.94 -29.08
CA ASP A 304 0.36 6.35 -29.39
C ASP A 304 -0.55 6.97 -28.32
N GLN A 305 -1.52 6.21 -27.82
CA GLN A 305 -2.44 6.67 -26.78
C GLN A 305 -1.76 6.68 -25.41
N ALA A 306 -0.87 5.72 -25.14
CA ALA A 306 -0.02 5.72 -23.95
C ALA A 306 0.85 6.98 -23.89
N GLU A 307 1.46 7.36 -25.02
CA GLU A 307 2.27 8.57 -25.13
C GLU A 307 1.42 9.83 -24.95
N ALA A 308 0.22 9.87 -25.52
CA ALA A 308 -0.71 10.99 -25.29
C ALA A 308 -1.11 11.13 -23.81
N ALA A 309 -1.38 10.02 -23.13
CA ALA A 309 -1.70 9.99 -21.69
C ALA A 309 -0.52 10.37 -20.80
N LEU A 310 0.72 10.20 -21.29
CA LEU A 310 1.96 10.51 -20.59
C LEU A 310 2.31 12.01 -20.64
N ARG A 311 1.89 12.76 -21.67
CA ARG A 311 2.23 14.20 -21.82
C ARG A 311 1.90 15.06 -20.60
N PRO A 312 0.73 14.92 -19.95
CA PRO A 312 0.43 15.70 -18.74
C PRO A 312 1.39 15.37 -17.60
N LEU A 313 1.75 14.09 -17.43
CA LEU A 313 2.73 13.67 -16.42
C LEU A 313 4.11 14.27 -16.71
N GLN A 314 4.53 14.33 -17.98
CA GLN A 314 5.80 14.96 -18.34
C GLN A 314 5.80 16.48 -18.12
N ALA A 315 4.66 17.15 -18.27
CA ALA A 315 4.56 18.58 -18.02
C ALA A 315 4.69 18.93 -16.53
N THR A 316 4.16 18.08 -15.64
CA THR A 316 4.11 18.35 -14.19
C THR A 316 5.18 17.60 -13.38
N GLU A 317 5.64 16.46 -13.89
CA GLU A 317 6.48 15.49 -13.18
C GLU A 317 7.63 14.96 -14.08
N SER A 318 8.23 15.82 -14.91
CA SER A 318 9.26 15.45 -15.90
C SER A 318 10.46 14.69 -15.32
N THR A 319 10.84 15.00 -14.07
CA THR A 319 11.96 14.36 -13.37
C THR A 319 11.50 13.29 -12.37
N ASN A 320 10.20 13.04 -12.25
CA ASN A 320 9.71 11.98 -11.36
C ASN A 320 10.10 10.60 -11.91
N LYS A 321 10.67 9.76 -11.04
CA LYS A 321 11.15 8.42 -11.38
C LYS A 321 10.10 7.53 -12.05
N GLU A 322 8.82 7.61 -11.67
CA GLU A 322 7.73 6.85 -12.32
C GLU A 322 7.46 7.35 -13.74
N THR A 323 7.42 8.66 -13.95
CA THR A 323 7.24 9.28 -15.27
C THR A 323 8.41 8.95 -16.21
N LEU A 324 9.64 8.94 -15.69
CA LEU A 324 10.83 8.53 -16.43
C LEU A 324 10.74 7.06 -16.86
N VAL A 325 10.33 6.16 -15.96
CA VAL A 325 10.12 4.74 -16.29
C VAL A 325 9.06 4.57 -17.37
N LEU A 326 7.88 5.18 -17.22
CA LEU A 326 6.82 5.09 -18.23
C LEU A 326 7.28 5.62 -19.60
N THR A 327 8.05 6.72 -19.62
CA THR A 327 8.66 7.24 -20.86
C THR A 327 9.65 6.24 -21.46
N GLY A 328 10.48 5.61 -20.62
CA GLY A 328 11.45 4.60 -21.03
C GLY A 328 10.79 3.35 -21.61
N MET A 329 9.68 2.89 -21.01
CA MET A 329 8.89 1.75 -21.51
C MET A 329 8.36 2.03 -22.92
N ILE A 330 7.79 3.21 -23.17
CA ILE A 330 7.32 3.60 -24.50
C ILE A 330 8.48 3.70 -25.49
N ALA A 331 9.63 4.27 -25.10
CA ALA A 331 10.83 4.31 -25.94
C ALA A 331 11.32 2.91 -26.31
N MET A 332 11.32 1.98 -25.35
CA MET A 332 11.67 0.58 -25.57
C MET A 332 10.73 -0.10 -26.57
N ALA A 333 9.42 0.08 -26.44
CA ALA A 333 8.45 -0.45 -27.42
C ALA A 333 8.64 0.12 -28.83
N ARG A 334 9.11 1.37 -28.94
CA ARG A 334 9.47 2.02 -30.21
C ARG A 334 10.86 1.63 -30.74
N GLN A 335 11.52 0.64 -30.12
CA GLN A 335 12.88 0.20 -30.47
C GLN A 335 13.96 1.28 -30.27
N ASP A 336 13.67 2.36 -29.53
CA ASP A 336 14.68 3.35 -29.12
C ASP A 336 15.34 2.90 -27.81
N GLN A 337 16.15 1.84 -27.94
CA GLN A 337 16.82 1.16 -26.83
C GLN A 337 17.75 2.10 -26.06
N ARG A 338 18.46 3.00 -26.77
CA ARG A 338 19.39 3.97 -26.15
C ARG A 338 18.64 4.94 -25.25
N LYS A 339 17.54 5.51 -25.75
CA LYS A 339 16.73 6.43 -24.96
C LYS A 339 16.08 5.72 -23.77
N ALA A 340 15.61 4.49 -23.96
CA ALA A 340 15.06 3.69 -22.86
C ALA A 340 16.09 3.45 -21.74
N GLU A 341 17.30 3.00 -22.08
CA GLU A 341 18.39 2.79 -21.11
C GLU A 341 18.74 4.08 -20.36
N GLN A 342 18.82 5.20 -21.08
CA GLN A 342 19.07 6.51 -20.47
C GLN A 342 17.97 6.90 -19.48
N LEU A 343 16.70 6.75 -19.85
CA LEU A 343 15.56 7.12 -19.00
C LEU A 343 15.46 6.25 -17.75
N PHE A 344 15.66 4.94 -17.89
CA PHE A 344 15.69 4.05 -16.71
C PHE A 344 16.87 4.36 -15.81
N THR A 345 18.03 4.72 -16.38
CA THR A 345 19.21 5.12 -15.60
C THR A 345 18.98 6.45 -14.88
N GLN A 346 18.32 7.42 -15.52
CA GLN A 346 17.90 8.66 -14.86
C GLN A 346 16.93 8.41 -13.70
N ALA A 347 15.96 7.50 -13.87
CA ALA A 347 15.04 7.13 -12.80
C ALA A 347 15.73 6.49 -11.58
N LEU A 348 16.96 6.00 -11.74
CA LEU A 348 17.78 5.37 -10.69
C LEU A 348 18.83 6.32 -10.10
N GLN A 349 18.97 7.56 -10.58
CA GLN A 349 19.98 8.50 -10.08
C GLN A 349 19.73 8.89 -8.62
N ASP A 350 18.50 9.29 -8.28
CA ASP A 350 18.13 9.73 -6.94
C ASP A 350 17.70 8.57 -6.03
N ASP A 351 17.19 7.49 -6.64
CA ASP A 351 16.77 6.27 -5.93
C ASP A 351 17.35 5.02 -6.63
N PRO A 352 18.59 4.63 -6.31
CA PRO A 352 19.24 3.46 -6.89
C PRO A 352 18.53 2.13 -6.60
N LYS A 353 17.61 2.10 -5.62
CA LYS A 353 16.82 0.92 -5.22
C LYS A 353 15.40 0.97 -5.80
N PHE A 354 15.12 1.85 -6.74
CA PHE A 354 13.80 1.93 -7.35
C PHE A 354 13.50 0.69 -8.20
N ILE A 355 12.79 -0.27 -7.59
CA ILE A 355 12.56 -1.62 -8.11
C ILE A 355 11.98 -1.61 -9.53
N ARG A 356 11.00 -0.74 -9.81
CA ARG A 356 10.35 -0.69 -11.12
C ARG A 356 11.37 -0.38 -12.23
N ALA A 357 12.20 0.65 -12.05
CA ALA A 357 13.20 1.00 -13.06
C ALA A 357 14.28 -0.08 -13.22
N LEU A 358 14.71 -0.72 -12.13
CA LEU A 358 15.64 -1.86 -12.19
C LEU A 358 15.05 -3.02 -13.02
N ARG A 359 13.78 -3.35 -12.82
CA ARG A 359 13.12 -4.43 -13.55
C ARG A 359 12.93 -4.11 -15.03
N GLU A 360 12.50 -2.90 -15.36
CA GLU A 360 12.32 -2.49 -16.77
C GLU A 360 13.66 -2.39 -17.50
N ARG A 361 14.71 -1.89 -16.85
CA ARG A 361 16.07 -1.87 -17.42
C ARG A 361 16.66 -3.26 -17.57
N ALA A 362 16.44 -4.16 -16.60
CA ALA A 362 16.81 -5.56 -16.73
C ALA A 362 16.10 -6.23 -17.92
N ALA A 363 14.80 -5.97 -18.11
CA ALA A 363 14.04 -6.49 -19.25
C ALA A 363 14.62 -6.00 -20.59
N LEU A 364 14.99 -4.71 -20.67
CA LEU A 364 15.70 -4.16 -21.82
C LEU A 364 17.02 -4.90 -22.07
N TYR A 365 17.87 -5.06 -21.03
CA TYR A 365 19.15 -5.77 -21.16
C TYR A 365 18.99 -7.24 -21.56
N VAL A 366 17.95 -7.93 -21.09
CA VAL A 366 17.63 -9.29 -21.57
C VAL A 366 17.34 -9.28 -23.07
N GLY A 367 16.51 -8.34 -23.55
CA GLY A 367 16.21 -8.19 -24.97
C GLY A 367 17.44 -7.86 -25.84
N LEU A 368 18.44 -7.19 -25.26
CA LEU A 368 19.73 -6.88 -25.90
C LEU A 368 20.74 -8.03 -25.82
N GLY A 369 20.46 -9.08 -25.04
CA GLY A 369 21.43 -10.15 -24.75
C GLY A 369 22.52 -9.75 -23.74
N GLU A 370 22.40 -8.59 -23.08
CA GLU A 370 23.32 -8.11 -22.04
C GLU A 370 22.99 -8.74 -20.67
N ILE A 371 22.99 -10.06 -20.62
CA ILE A 371 22.48 -10.87 -19.50
C ILE A 371 23.16 -10.53 -18.16
N PHE A 372 24.45 -10.18 -18.17
CA PHE A 372 25.16 -9.77 -16.94
C PHE A 372 24.63 -8.46 -16.34
N LYS A 373 24.31 -7.46 -17.17
CA LYS A 373 23.73 -6.20 -16.67
C LYS A 373 22.32 -6.44 -16.13
N ALA A 374 21.52 -7.24 -16.85
CA ALA A 374 20.20 -7.65 -16.38
C ALA A 374 20.24 -8.35 -15.00
N LYS A 375 21.22 -9.25 -14.81
CA LYS A 375 21.44 -9.95 -13.54
C LYS A 375 21.70 -8.96 -12.40
N ASN A 376 22.60 -8.00 -12.59
CA ASN A 376 22.94 -7.02 -11.56
C ASN A 376 21.73 -6.16 -11.15
N ASP A 377 20.91 -5.74 -12.12
CA ASP A 377 19.69 -4.99 -11.85
C ASP A 377 18.66 -5.82 -11.08
N LEU A 378 18.44 -7.09 -11.46
CA LEU A 378 17.52 -7.99 -10.76
C LEU A 378 18.02 -8.36 -9.35
N GLU A 379 19.33 -8.51 -9.13
CA GLU A 379 19.89 -8.70 -7.80
C GLU A 379 19.64 -7.50 -6.89
N THR A 380 19.81 -6.29 -7.43
CA THR A 380 19.52 -5.05 -6.70
C THR A 380 18.03 -4.92 -6.40
N ALA A 381 17.17 -5.24 -7.37
CA ALA A 381 15.73 -5.23 -7.20
C ALA A 381 15.28 -6.23 -6.12
N LEU A 382 15.81 -7.46 -6.12
CA LEU A 382 15.50 -8.47 -5.12
C LEU A 382 15.94 -8.04 -3.71
N ARG A 383 17.09 -7.39 -3.57
CA ARG A 383 17.54 -6.84 -2.28
C ARG A 383 16.59 -5.75 -1.79
N ALA A 384 16.20 -4.82 -2.66
CA ALA A 384 15.26 -3.75 -2.34
C ALA A 384 13.87 -4.30 -1.96
N GLU A 385 13.38 -5.34 -2.63
CA GLU A 385 12.12 -6.00 -2.29
C GLU A 385 12.15 -6.63 -0.88
N ARG A 386 13.28 -7.27 -0.51
CA ARG A 386 13.46 -7.84 0.83
C ARG A 386 13.51 -6.77 1.92
N GLU A 387 14.21 -5.67 1.65
CA GLU A 387 14.27 -4.52 2.55
C GLU A 387 12.88 -3.91 2.73
N GLN A 388 12.13 -3.67 1.66
CA GLN A 388 10.76 -3.18 1.73
C GLN A 388 9.79 -4.18 2.38
N ALA A 389 10.01 -5.49 2.26
CA ALA A 389 9.21 -6.49 2.98
C ALA A 389 9.47 -6.43 4.49
N SER A 390 10.74 -6.26 4.90
CA SER A 390 11.13 -6.06 6.29
C SER A 390 10.60 -4.73 6.85
N GLU A 391 10.66 -3.65 6.07
CA GLU A 391 10.04 -2.37 6.43
C GLU A 391 8.52 -2.47 6.53
N ALA A 392 7.87 -3.20 5.61
CA ALA A 392 6.44 -3.49 5.71
C ALA A 392 6.12 -4.27 6.98
N ALA A 393 7.01 -5.14 7.48
CA ALA A 393 6.89 -5.76 8.80
C ALA A 393 6.83 -4.71 9.92
N THR A 394 7.68 -3.68 9.85
CA THR A 394 7.68 -2.58 10.84
C THR A 394 6.41 -1.72 10.78
N MET A 395 5.73 -1.69 9.63
CA MET A 395 4.55 -0.83 9.38
C MET A 395 3.21 -1.58 9.41
N GLY A 396 3.18 -2.90 9.24
CA GLY A 396 1.97 -3.70 9.08
C GLY A 396 2.04 -5.10 9.72
N GLY A 397 3.09 -5.38 10.49
CA GLY A 397 3.28 -6.61 11.25
C GLY A 397 3.70 -7.81 10.40
N ALA A 398 3.83 -8.96 11.07
CA ALA A 398 4.29 -10.21 10.46
C ALA A 398 3.43 -10.66 9.26
N GLU A 399 2.12 -10.36 9.26
CA GLU A 399 1.23 -10.66 8.14
C GLU A 399 1.54 -9.82 6.90
N ALA A 400 1.83 -8.52 7.07
CA ALA A 400 2.23 -7.65 5.96
C ALA A 400 3.60 -8.06 5.39
N GLU A 401 4.53 -8.48 6.25
CA GLU A 401 5.81 -9.05 5.83
C GLU A 401 5.60 -10.34 5.03
N GLN A 402 4.87 -11.31 5.58
CA GLN A 402 4.55 -12.55 4.89
C GLN A 402 3.88 -12.30 3.54
N GLN A 403 2.93 -11.36 3.48
CA GLN A 403 2.28 -10.99 2.25
C GLN A 403 3.27 -10.38 1.25
N ALA A 404 4.15 -9.48 1.68
CA ALA A 404 5.18 -8.88 0.83
C ALA A 404 6.19 -9.94 0.33
N LEU A 405 6.62 -10.85 1.20
CA LEU A 405 7.49 -11.96 0.85
C LEU A 405 6.84 -12.83 -0.24
N ARG A 406 5.57 -13.20 -0.07
CA ARG A 406 4.82 -14.05 -1.01
C ARG A 406 4.55 -13.36 -2.34
N THR A 407 4.15 -12.09 -2.32
CA THR A 407 3.68 -11.39 -3.53
C THR A 407 4.77 -10.66 -4.31
N ARG A 408 5.93 -10.39 -3.68
CA ARG A 408 7.01 -9.63 -4.32
C ARG A 408 8.36 -10.35 -4.29
N VAL A 409 8.81 -10.79 -3.11
CA VAL A 409 10.16 -11.39 -2.96
C VAL A 409 10.26 -12.76 -3.62
N ALA A 410 9.26 -13.65 -3.45
CA ALA A 410 9.26 -14.96 -4.09
C ALA A 410 9.23 -14.85 -5.64
N PRO A 411 8.34 -14.04 -6.26
CA PRO A 411 8.39 -13.78 -7.70
C PRO A 411 9.73 -13.18 -8.18
N ALA A 412 10.29 -12.19 -7.47
CA ALA A 412 11.57 -11.59 -7.83
C ALA A 412 12.74 -12.60 -7.74
N SER A 413 12.70 -13.50 -6.75
CA SER A 413 13.69 -14.57 -6.60
C SER A 413 13.65 -15.55 -7.77
N VAL A 414 12.46 -15.93 -8.23
CA VAL A 414 12.29 -16.79 -9.41
C VAL A 414 12.73 -16.09 -10.69
N GLN A 415 12.39 -14.80 -10.86
CA GLN A 415 12.83 -14.03 -12.03
C GLN A 415 14.38 -13.99 -12.15
N LEU A 416 15.08 -13.80 -11.03
CA LEU A 416 16.54 -13.85 -11.02
C LEU A 416 17.07 -15.28 -11.24
N ALA A 417 16.42 -16.29 -10.66
CA ALA A 417 16.80 -17.69 -10.84
C ALA A 417 16.71 -18.13 -12.31
N GLU A 418 15.68 -17.70 -13.04
CA GLU A 418 15.52 -17.95 -14.47
C GLU A 418 16.72 -17.42 -15.27
N LEU A 419 17.11 -16.17 -14.99
CA LEU A 419 18.23 -15.54 -15.67
C LEU A 419 19.57 -16.22 -15.34
N GLN A 420 19.76 -16.62 -14.09
CA GLN A 420 20.95 -17.35 -13.67
C GLN A 420 21.02 -18.76 -14.26
N ALA A 421 19.89 -19.45 -14.40
CA ALA A 421 19.82 -20.73 -15.09
C ALA A 421 20.21 -20.59 -16.57
N GLN A 422 19.78 -19.51 -17.24
CA GLN A 422 20.23 -19.21 -18.61
C GLN A 422 21.75 -18.96 -18.71
N LEU A 423 22.35 -18.39 -17.67
CA LEU A 423 23.81 -18.25 -17.54
C LEU A 423 24.54 -19.54 -17.16
N GLY A 424 23.82 -20.66 -16.99
CA GLY A 424 24.39 -21.93 -16.50
C GLY A 424 24.78 -21.92 -15.02
N GLN A 425 24.42 -20.88 -14.27
CA GLN A 425 24.69 -20.73 -12.83
C GLN A 425 23.64 -21.51 -12.02
N TYR A 426 23.58 -22.82 -12.26
CA TYR A 426 22.50 -23.68 -11.75
C TYR A 426 22.42 -23.76 -10.23
N ASP A 427 23.56 -23.73 -9.51
CA ASP A 427 23.56 -23.86 -8.05
C ASP A 427 22.92 -22.64 -7.37
N GLU A 428 23.20 -21.43 -7.87
CA GLU A 428 22.59 -20.20 -7.34
C GLU A 428 21.12 -20.08 -7.75
N ALA A 429 20.78 -20.47 -8.99
CA ALA A 429 19.39 -20.52 -9.46
C ALA A 429 18.55 -21.51 -8.63
N GLU A 430 19.10 -22.68 -8.30
CA GLU A 430 18.48 -23.68 -7.43
C GLU A 430 18.27 -23.13 -6.02
N ARG A 431 19.29 -22.46 -5.45
CA ARG A 431 19.21 -21.81 -4.13
C ARG A 431 18.07 -20.76 -4.08
N LEU A 432 17.97 -19.91 -5.10
CA LEU A 432 16.93 -18.88 -5.19
C LEU A 432 15.52 -19.49 -5.29
N CYS A 433 15.35 -20.57 -6.06
CA CYS A 433 14.06 -21.25 -6.16
C CYS A 433 13.69 -21.96 -4.84
N GLN A 434 14.65 -22.56 -4.15
CA GLN A 434 14.43 -23.16 -2.84
C GLN A 434 14.05 -22.09 -1.80
N ASP A 435 14.68 -20.92 -1.83
CA ASP A 435 14.30 -19.80 -0.96
C ASP A 435 12.87 -19.32 -1.26
N ALA A 436 12.48 -19.24 -2.54
CA ALA A 436 11.10 -18.93 -2.92
C ALA A 436 10.09 -19.97 -2.42
N LEU A 437 10.44 -21.27 -2.47
CA LEU A 437 9.60 -22.37 -1.98
C LEU A 437 9.46 -22.40 -0.45
N LYS A 438 10.42 -21.85 0.30
CA LYS A 438 10.29 -21.64 1.75
C LYS A 438 9.26 -20.55 2.08
N ILE A 439 9.09 -19.56 1.20
CA ILE A 439 8.13 -18.46 1.37
C ILE A 439 6.72 -18.88 0.92
N VAL A 440 6.64 -19.44 -0.29
CA VAL A 440 5.41 -19.92 -0.91
C VAL A 440 5.55 -21.42 -1.11
N THR A 441 4.95 -22.21 -0.22
CA THR A 441 4.89 -23.66 -0.38
C THR A 441 4.18 -24.00 -1.69
N ASN A 442 4.77 -24.92 -2.47
CA ASN A 442 4.26 -25.36 -3.76
C ASN A 442 4.03 -24.20 -4.75
N TYR A 443 5.08 -23.44 -5.03
CA TYR A 443 5.04 -22.29 -5.94
C TYR A 443 5.40 -22.71 -7.38
N PRO A 444 4.43 -22.80 -8.32
CA PRO A 444 4.68 -23.39 -9.64
C PRO A 444 5.81 -22.71 -10.44
N PRO A 445 5.95 -21.37 -10.44
CA PRO A 445 7.07 -20.71 -11.11
C PRO A 445 8.45 -21.18 -10.63
N ALA A 446 8.66 -21.34 -9.32
CA ALA A 446 9.95 -21.83 -8.79
C ALA A 446 10.19 -23.30 -9.17
N MET A 447 9.14 -24.11 -9.15
CA MET A 447 9.22 -25.54 -9.47
C MET A 447 9.51 -25.77 -10.95
N ARG A 448 8.93 -24.96 -11.84
CA ARG A 448 9.25 -24.96 -13.27
C ARG A 448 10.74 -24.78 -13.51
N VAL A 449 11.33 -23.79 -12.85
CA VAL A 449 12.75 -23.45 -12.99
C VAL A 449 13.61 -24.59 -12.43
N LEU A 450 13.32 -25.09 -11.22
CA LEU A 450 14.02 -26.24 -10.65
C LEU A 450 13.93 -27.49 -11.52
N ALA A 451 12.74 -27.79 -12.05
CA ALA A 451 12.54 -28.92 -12.95
C ALA A 451 13.42 -28.77 -14.21
N SER A 452 13.43 -27.57 -14.82
CA SER A 452 14.27 -27.28 -15.99
C SER A 452 15.77 -27.41 -15.69
N ILE A 453 16.21 -26.98 -14.49
CA ILE A 453 17.60 -27.11 -14.03
C ILE A 453 17.96 -28.59 -13.86
N HIS A 454 17.11 -29.38 -13.20
CA HIS A 454 17.38 -30.80 -12.98
C HIS A 454 17.36 -31.60 -14.29
N VAL A 455 16.47 -31.28 -15.24
CA VAL A 455 16.50 -31.85 -16.60
C VAL A 455 17.81 -31.50 -17.29
N SER A 456 18.23 -30.24 -17.25
CA SER A 456 19.47 -29.77 -17.89
C SER A 456 20.72 -30.43 -17.28
N ARG A 457 20.73 -30.65 -15.97
CA ARG A 457 21.80 -31.37 -15.24
C ARG A 457 21.68 -32.90 -15.30
N LYS A 458 20.61 -33.44 -15.89
CA LYS A 458 20.25 -34.87 -15.85
C LYS A 458 20.17 -35.44 -14.42
N ASN A 459 19.78 -34.63 -13.45
CA ASN A 459 19.62 -35.04 -12.05
C ASN A 459 18.22 -35.63 -11.82
N TRP A 460 18.00 -36.83 -12.36
CA TRP A 460 16.70 -37.52 -12.29
C TRP A 460 16.20 -37.79 -10.87
N PRO A 461 17.04 -38.21 -9.89
CA PRO A 461 16.56 -38.45 -8.53
C PRO A 461 15.98 -37.19 -7.87
N ALA A 462 16.63 -36.03 -8.05
CA ALA A 462 16.12 -34.77 -7.52
C ALA A 462 14.82 -34.34 -8.20
N LEU A 463 14.73 -34.53 -9.52
CA LEU A 463 13.52 -34.23 -10.29
C LEU A 463 12.33 -35.12 -9.89
N GLU A 464 12.54 -36.43 -9.79
CA GLU A 464 11.51 -37.39 -9.37
C GLU A 464 11.02 -37.10 -7.95
N LYS A 465 11.93 -36.71 -7.05
CA LYS A 465 11.56 -36.26 -5.70
C LYS A 465 10.72 -34.97 -5.74
N LEU A 466 11.18 -33.95 -6.47
CA LEU A 466 10.46 -32.67 -6.62
C LEU A 466 9.03 -32.89 -7.11
N LEU A 467 8.85 -33.71 -8.15
CA LEU A 467 7.54 -34.00 -8.74
C LEU A 467 6.66 -34.85 -7.84
N SER A 468 7.24 -35.82 -7.13
CA SER A 468 6.52 -36.64 -6.14
C SER A 468 6.00 -35.80 -4.96
N ASP A 469 6.83 -34.90 -4.44
CA ASP A 469 6.45 -33.99 -3.36
C ASP A 469 5.38 -32.99 -3.83
N ALA A 470 5.49 -32.49 -5.07
CA ALA A 470 4.49 -31.66 -5.72
C ALA A 470 3.13 -32.35 -5.81
N ARG A 471 3.12 -33.59 -6.32
CA ARG A 471 1.91 -34.37 -6.59
C ARG A 471 1.17 -34.73 -5.30
N LYS A 472 1.89 -34.92 -4.19
CA LYS A 472 1.28 -35.08 -2.85
C LYS A 472 0.68 -33.78 -2.32
N ALA A 473 1.30 -32.65 -2.63
CA ALA A 473 0.86 -31.35 -2.12
C ALA A 473 -0.39 -30.84 -2.85
N ILE A 474 -0.42 -30.90 -4.18
CA ILE A 474 -1.56 -30.48 -5.00
C ILE A 474 -1.75 -31.49 -6.15
N PRO A 475 -2.53 -32.57 -5.94
CA PRO A 475 -2.75 -33.61 -6.95
C PRO A 475 -3.39 -33.12 -8.25
N GLU A 476 -4.18 -32.05 -8.16
CA GLU A 476 -4.96 -31.50 -9.27
C GLU A 476 -4.22 -30.41 -10.07
N ASP A 477 -2.94 -30.13 -9.78
CA ASP A 477 -2.20 -29.09 -10.51
C ASP A 477 -1.77 -29.62 -11.90
N PRO A 478 -2.29 -29.06 -13.01
CA PRO A 478 -1.97 -29.53 -14.36
C PRO A 478 -0.50 -29.29 -14.75
N GLN A 479 0.24 -28.46 -14.00
CA GLN A 479 1.67 -28.21 -14.26
C GLN A 479 2.57 -29.39 -13.89
N ILE A 480 2.19 -30.20 -12.90
CA ILE A 480 2.97 -31.35 -12.43
C ILE A 480 3.15 -32.39 -13.55
N PRO A 481 2.08 -32.88 -14.20
CA PRO A 481 2.23 -33.79 -15.33
C PRO A 481 2.92 -33.15 -16.55
N ILE A 482 2.89 -31.83 -16.72
CA ILE A 482 3.68 -31.14 -17.76
C ILE A 482 5.18 -31.29 -17.48
N TYR A 483 5.63 -31.08 -16.24
CA TYR A 483 7.03 -31.26 -15.87
C TYR A 483 7.48 -32.74 -15.97
N GLU A 484 6.58 -33.69 -15.64
CA GLU A 484 6.83 -35.12 -15.88
C GLU A 484 6.99 -35.40 -17.38
N ALA A 485 6.16 -34.80 -18.23
CA ALA A 485 6.27 -34.93 -19.68
C ALA A 485 7.63 -34.41 -20.21
N ASP A 486 8.13 -33.30 -19.69
CA ASP A 486 9.45 -32.76 -20.05
C ASP A 486 10.59 -33.68 -19.60
N MET A 487 10.48 -34.28 -18.40
CA MET A 487 11.40 -35.31 -17.94
C MET A 487 11.41 -36.52 -18.88
N TRP A 488 10.23 -37.06 -19.23
CA TRP A 488 10.11 -38.22 -20.11
C TRP A 488 10.58 -37.92 -21.53
N ARG A 489 10.36 -36.69 -22.02
CA ARG A 489 10.94 -36.20 -23.28
C ARG A 489 12.46 -36.27 -23.25
N ALA A 490 13.08 -35.75 -22.18
CA ALA A 490 14.53 -35.76 -22.04
C ALA A 490 15.11 -37.19 -21.90
N ARG A 491 14.32 -38.14 -21.38
CA ARG A 491 14.65 -39.58 -21.29
C ARG A 491 14.25 -40.39 -22.54
N GLN A 492 13.72 -39.74 -23.59
CA GLN A 492 13.25 -40.39 -24.82
C GLN A 492 12.16 -41.46 -24.60
N GLN A 493 11.30 -41.27 -23.60
CA GLN A 493 10.19 -42.18 -23.27
C GLN A 493 8.85 -41.62 -23.76
N SER A 494 8.59 -41.76 -25.05
CA SER A 494 7.42 -41.15 -25.72
C SER A 494 6.06 -41.57 -25.14
N ASP A 495 5.91 -42.84 -24.76
CA ASP A 495 4.63 -43.35 -24.22
C ASP A 495 4.30 -42.72 -22.86
N ARG A 496 5.29 -42.62 -21.97
CA ARG A 496 5.11 -41.99 -20.65
C ARG A 496 4.90 -40.49 -20.77
N ARG A 497 5.56 -39.84 -21.72
CA ARG A 497 5.34 -38.43 -22.04
C ARG A 497 3.89 -38.20 -22.49
N LEU A 498 3.37 -39.03 -23.39
CA LEU A 498 2.01 -38.90 -23.88
C LEU A 498 0.98 -39.12 -22.77
N ALA A 499 1.22 -40.12 -21.91
CA ALA A 499 0.37 -40.36 -20.74
C ALA A 499 0.29 -39.15 -19.81
N ALA A 500 1.44 -38.54 -19.48
CA ALA A 500 1.50 -37.36 -18.62
C ALA A 500 0.80 -36.15 -19.28
N LEU A 501 1.03 -35.86 -20.56
CA LEU A 501 0.32 -34.78 -21.26
C LEU A 501 -1.20 -35.01 -21.34
N THR A 502 -1.63 -36.26 -21.46
CA THR A 502 -3.06 -36.62 -21.48
C THR A 502 -3.69 -36.41 -20.10
N GLU A 503 -2.96 -36.69 -19.02
CA GLU A 503 -3.37 -36.38 -17.65
C GLU A 503 -3.50 -34.87 -17.45
N ALA A 504 -2.52 -34.09 -17.90
CA ALA A 504 -2.54 -32.62 -17.80
C ALA A 504 -3.73 -31.96 -18.51
N LEU A 505 -4.33 -32.61 -19.51
CA LEU A 505 -5.52 -32.12 -20.23
C LEU A 505 -6.84 -32.46 -19.51
N LYS A 506 -6.82 -33.41 -18.57
CA LYS A 506 -8.00 -33.85 -17.82
C LYS A 506 -8.19 -33.08 -16.52
N LEU A 507 -7.07 -32.64 -15.93
CA LEU A 507 -6.99 -31.67 -14.85
C LEU A 507 -7.29 -30.28 -15.41
#